data_AF-A0A3M1A2R4-F1
#
_entry.id   AF-A0A3M1A2R4-F1
#
_cell.length_a   1.000
_cell.length_b   1.000
_cell.length_c   1.000
_cell.angle_alpha   90.00
_cell.angle_beta   90.00
_cell.angle_gamma   90.00
#
_symmetry.space_group_name_H-M   'P 1'
#
loop_
_entity.id
_entity.type
_entity.pdbx_description
1 polymer ?
#
loop_
_entity_poly.entity_id
_entity_poly.type
_entity_poly.pdbx_seq_one_letter_code
_entity_poly.pdbx_strand_id
1 'polypeptide(L)'
;CLLCRLAAHEGTDLAGIERLTHHLSARLAEALSGTYDLDIDHATYLAGLARDEAVARAIERAPMARIEAYLAEMAMHGQLGGDRIIAYAQRGDSPLFIAAVAQCAGMDSELVEAFLEDDSVVALERMLLRTDLVPALRAAICNAYEGATRASA
;
A
#
# COMPACT_ATOMS: atom_id res chain seq x y z
N CYS A 1 -1.90 10.60 14.07
CA CYS A 1 -1.22 11.30 12.94
C CYS A 1 -2.21 12.28 12.29
N LEU A 2 -1.77 13.49 11.89
CA LEU A 2 -2.62 14.48 11.21
C LEU A 2 -3.16 13.94 9.88
N LEU A 3 -2.32 13.27 9.10
CA LEU A 3 -2.70 12.66 7.81
C LEU A 3 -3.80 11.61 7.99
N CYS A 4 -3.71 10.77 9.03
CA CYS A 4 -4.77 9.80 9.34
C CYS A 4 -6.11 10.47 9.67
N ARG A 5 -6.10 11.62 10.37
CA ARG A 5 -7.33 12.37 10.66
C ARG A 5 -7.93 13.00 9.41
N LEU A 6 -7.08 13.48 8.51
CA LEU A 6 -7.50 14.00 7.21
C LEU A 6 -8.10 12.88 6.36
N ALA A 7 -7.42 11.75 6.21
CA ALA A 7 -7.91 10.62 5.42
C ALA A 7 -9.27 10.07 5.91
N ALA A 8 -9.50 10.07 7.22
CA ALA A 8 -10.75 9.64 7.82
C ALA A 8 -11.92 10.63 7.59
N HIS A 9 -11.67 11.86 7.15
CA HIS A 9 -12.72 12.85 6.94
C HIS A 9 -13.42 12.65 5.59
N GLU A 10 -14.75 12.62 5.60
CA GLU A 10 -15.58 12.62 4.39
C GLU A 10 -15.30 13.90 3.59
N GLY A 11 -14.66 13.78 2.43
CA GLY A 11 -14.30 14.90 1.56
C GLY A 11 -12.81 15.11 1.33
N THR A 12 -11.92 14.41 2.04
CA THR A 12 -10.47 14.56 1.82
C THR A 12 -9.95 13.70 0.68
N ASP A 13 -9.57 14.30 -0.44
CA ASP A 13 -8.93 13.59 -1.57
C ASP A 13 -7.66 12.81 -1.14
N LEU A 14 -7.69 11.48 -1.29
CA LEU A 14 -6.58 10.59 -0.96
C LEU A 14 -5.36 10.81 -1.86
N ALA A 15 -5.57 11.12 -3.14
CA ALA A 15 -4.48 11.51 -4.03
C ALA A 15 -3.86 12.84 -3.61
N GLY A 16 -4.67 13.75 -3.04
CA GLY A 16 -4.21 14.98 -2.40
C GLY A 16 -3.29 14.74 -1.22
N ILE A 17 -3.58 13.72 -0.39
CA ILE A 17 -2.72 13.30 0.72
C ILE A 17 -1.37 12.78 0.21
N GLU A 18 -1.37 11.93 -0.83
CA GLU A 18 -0.14 11.42 -1.44
C GLU A 18 0.71 12.55 -2.02
N ARG A 19 0.11 13.52 -2.72
CA ARG A 19 0.82 14.70 -3.23
C ARG A 19 1.41 15.56 -2.11
N LEU A 20 0.65 15.81 -1.05
CA LEU A 20 1.12 16.61 0.09
C LEU A 20 2.30 15.94 0.81
N THR A 21 2.20 14.64 1.04
CA THR A 21 3.28 13.87 1.67
C THR A 21 4.53 13.76 0.79
N HIS A 22 4.37 13.71 -0.54
CA HIS A 22 5.49 13.81 -1.47
C HIS A 22 6.25 15.15 -1.36
N HIS A 23 5.54 16.27 -1.23
CA HIS A 23 6.20 17.55 -0.99
C HIS A 23 6.91 17.62 0.37
N LEU A 24 6.31 17.02 1.40
CA LEU A 24 6.92 16.95 2.73
C LEU A 24 8.16 16.05 2.76
N SER A 25 8.19 14.97 1.96
CA SER A 25 9.33 14.04 1.93
C SER A 25 10.60 14.70 1.40
N ALA A 26 10.48 15.61 0.43
CA ALA A 26 11.63 16.38 -0.05
C ALA A 26 12.25 17.23 1.07
N ARG A 27 11.42 17.90 1.88
CA ARG A 27 11.88 18.69 3.03
C ARG A 27 12.44 17.82 4.15
N LEU A 28 11.87 16.63 4.33
CA LEU A 28 12.41 15.66 5.28
C LEU A 28 13.80 15.16 4.85
N ALA A 29 14.03 14.91 3.56
CA ALA A 29 15.33 14.52 3.04
C ALA A 29 16.39 15.60 3.29
N GLU A 30 16.08 16.87 3.00
CA GLU A 30 16.96 18.01 3.32
C GLU A 30 17.27 18.09 4.81
N ALA A 31 16.26 17.92 5.67
CA ALA A 31 16.44 17.97 7.12
C ALA A 31 17.28 16.80 7.65
N LEU A 32 17.08 15.59 7.11
CA LEU A 32 17.84 14.40 7.47
C LEU A 32 19.32 14.55 7.09
N SER A 33 19.59 15.03 5.87
CA SER A 33 20.94 15.29 5.41
C SER A 33 21.63 16.36 6.28
N GLY A 34 20.97 17.49 6.53
CA GLY A 34 21.57 18.58 7.32
C GLY A 34 21.74 18.29 8.81
N THR A 35 20.86 17.48 9.41
CA THR A 35 20.89 17.22 10.86
C THR A 35 21.77 16.03 11.23
N TYR A 36 21.77 14.99 10.40
CA TYR A 36 22.44 13.72 10.68
C TYR A 36 23.65 13.47 9.77
N ASP A 37 24.05 14.45 8.96
CA ASP A 37 25.16 14.36 7.99
C ASP A 37 25.02 13.15 7.05
N LEU A 38 23.78 12.83 6.70
CA LEU A 38 23.47 11.78 5.74
C LEU A 38 23.72 12.30 4.32
N ASP A 39 24.31 11.44 3.49
CA ASP A 39 24.34 11.68 2.04
C ASP A 39 22.91 11.89 1.51
N ILE A 40 22.78 12.82 0.56
CA ILE A 40 21.47 13.27 0.08
C ILE A 40 20.67 12.13 -0.58
N ASP A 41 21.33 11.18 -1.24
CA ASP A 41 20.67 10.05 -1.87
C ASP A 41 20.12 9.10 -0.80
N HIS A 42 20.90 8.87 0.27
CA HIS A 42 20.47 8.07 1.41
C HIS A 42 19.31 8.74 2.17
N ALA A 43 19.41 10.05 2.42
CA ALA A 43 18.36 10.82 3.08
C ALA A 43 17.06 10.82 2.26
N THR A 44 17.16 10.94 0.93
CA THR A 44 16.03 10.87 0.00
C THR A 44 15.38 9.49 0.03
N TYR A 45 16.17 8.42 0.04
CA TYR A 45 15.67 7.06 0.17
C TYR A 45 14.88 6.86 1.48
N LEU A 46 15.46 7.24 2.63
CA LEU A 46 14.78 7.11 3.93
C LEU A 46 13.51 7.96 4.01
N ALA A 47 13.54 9.19 3.48
CA ALA A 47 12.36 10.04 3.42
C ALA A 47 11.27 9.46 2.52
N GLY A 48 11.65 8.78 1.43
CA GLY A 48 10.74 8.04 0.56
C GLY A 48 10.06 6.89 1.30
N LEU A 49 10.82 6.06 2.01
CA LEU A 49 10.26 4.97 2.83
C LEU A 49 9.29 5.50 3.89
N ALA A 50 9.67 6.56 4.60
CA ALA A 50 8.83 7.17 5.63
C ALA A 50 7.54 7.77 5.03
N ARG A 51 7.62 8.36 3.84
CA ARG A 51 6.46 8.87 3.09
C ARG A 51 5.51 7.73 2.75
N ASP A 52 6.02 6.67 2.13
CA ASP A 52 5.18 5.57 1.64
C ASP A 52 4.46 4.88 2.81
N GLU A 53 5.16 4.69 3.93
CA GLU A 53 4.57 4.18 5.18
C GLU A 53 3.49 5.13 5.74
N ALA A 54 3.75 6.44 5.76
CA ALA A 54 2.81 7.43 6.26
C ALA A 54 1.55 7.53 5.39
N VAL A 55 1.70 7.44 4.07
CA VAL A 55 0.60 7.42 3.09
C VAL A 55 -0.24 6.17 3.27
N ALA A 56 0.39 4.99 3.31
CA ALA A 56 -0.32 3.73 3.50
C ALA A 56 -1.17 3.75 4.79
N ARG A 57 -0.57 4.16 5.92
CA ARG A 57 -1.30 4.32 7.20
C ARG A 57 -2.41 5.34 7.16
N ALA A 58 -2.29 6.38 6.35
CA ALA A 58 -3.33 7.39 6.21
C ALA A 58 -4.51 6.79 5.43
N ILE A 59 -4.23 6.17 4.27
CA ILE A 59 -5.25 5.58 3.40
C ILE A 59 -6.02 4.47 4.12
N GLU A 60 -5.34 3.63 4.91
CA GLU A 60 -5.97 2.56 5.70
C GLU A 60 -7.00 3.05 6.73
N ARG A 61 -7.06 4.36 7.01
CA ARG A 61 -8.06 4.97 7.90
C ARG A 61 -9.28 5.51 7.16
N ALA A 62 -9.23 5.53 5.83
CA ALA A 62 -10.38 5.91 5.02
C ALA A 62 -11.40 4.76 4.95
N PRO A 63 -12.69 5.05 4.74
CA PRO A 63 -13.69 4.03 4.41
C PRO A 63 -13.28 3.19 3.20
N MET A 64 -13.60 1.88 3.22
CA MET A 64 -13.19 0.92 2.19
C MET A 64 -13.53 1.40 0.76
N ALA A 65 -14.76 1.86 0.53
CA ALA A 65 -15.21 2.38 -0.77
C ALA A 65 -14.30 3.49 -1.34
N ARG A 66 -13.62 4.26 -0.48
CA ARG A 66 -12.68 5.30 -0.91
C ARG A 66 -11.29 4.75 -1.22
N ILE A 67 -10.86 3.74 -0.47
CA ILE A 67 -9.63 3.00 -0.77
C ILE A 67 -9.76 2.35 -2.15
N GLU A 68 -10.89 1.69 -2.41
CA GLU A 68 -11.20 1.09 -3.71
C GLU A 68 -11.23 2.13 -4.83
N ALA A 69 -11.93 3.26 -4.64
CA ALA A 69 -11.97 4.33 -5.64
C ALA A 69 -10.57 4.89 -5.96
N TYR A 70 -9.74 5.08 -4.93
CA TYR A 70 -8.36 5.52 -5.08
C TYR A 70 -7.50 4.49 -5.83
N LEU A 71 -7.61 3.21 -5.50
CA LEU A 71 -6.87 2.14 -6.17
C LEU A 71 -7.35 1.92 -7.61
N ALA A 72 -8.63 2.11 -7.88
CA ALA A 72 -9.19 2.09 -9.24
C ALA A 72 -8.61 3.23 -10.08
N GLU A 73 -8.54 4.45 -9.54
CA GLU A 73 -7.89 5.59 -10.21
C GLU A 73 -6.40 5.29 -10.49
N MET A 74 -5.68 4.76 -9.50
CA MET A 74 -4.30 4.34 -9.69
C MET A 74 -4.13 3.27 -10.77
N ALA A 75 -5.01 2.26 -10.80
CA ALA A 75 -4.98 1.21 -11.79
C ALA A 75 -5.24 1.77 -13.20
N MET A 76 -6.20 2.68 -13.35
CA MET A 76 -6.48 3.37 -14.61
C MET A 76 -5.26 4.15 -15.14
N HIS A 77 -4.43 4.68 -14.25
CA HIS A 77 -3.21 5.39 -14.61
C HIS A 77 -1.94 4.51 -14.66
N GLY A 78 -2.07 3.19 -14.50
CA GLY A 78 -0.93 2.27 -14.49
C GLY A 78 0.01 2.43 -13.28
N GLN A 79 -0.49 3.04 -12.20
CA GLN A 79 0.28 3.31 -10.97
C GLN A 79 0.14 2.20 -9.92
N LEU A 80 -0.87 1.33 -10.06
CA LEU A 80 -1.04 0.13 -9.23
C LEU A 80 -0.21 -1.03 -9.79
N GLY A 81 1.12 -0.93 -9.69
CA GLY A 81 2.06 -1.96 -10.14
C GLY A 81 2.35 -3.02 -9.06
N GLY A 82 2.98 -4.13 -9.47
CA GLY A 82 3.35 -5.23 -8.58
C GLY A 82 4.17 -4.81 -7.36
N ASP A 83 5.09 -3.86 -7.50
CA ASP A 83 5.91 -3.37 -6.39
C ASP A 83 5.07 -2.72 -5.27
N ARG A 84 4.01 -1.98 -5.64
CA ARG A 84 3.09 -1.41 -4.66
C ARG A 84 2.27 -2.49 -3.95
N ILE A 85 1.81 -3.49 -4.71
CA ILE A 85 1.07 -4.62 -4.13
C ILE A 85 1.95 -5.41 -3.16
N ILE A 86 3.23 -5.61 -3.48
CA ILE A 86 4.21 -6.24 -2.57
C ILE A 86 4.35 -5.39 -1.29
N ALA A 87 4.49 -4.07 -1.42
CA ALA A 87 4.58 -3.18 -0.27
C ALA A 87 3.31 -3.22 0.60
N TYR A 88 2.13 -3.37 -0.01
CA TYR A 88 0.87 -3.55 0.73
C TYR A 88 0.79 -4.94 1.38
N ALA A 89 1.25 -6.00 0.70
CA ALA A 89 1.27 -7.37 1.22
C ALA A 89 2.12 -7.51 2.49
N GLN A 90 3.21 -6.74 2.61
CA GLN A 90 4.04 -6.68 3.83
C GLN A 90 3.28 -6.17 5.06
N ARG A 91 2.05 -5.67 4.89
CA ARG A 91 1.17 -5.16 5.94
C ARG A 91 0.11 -6.19 6.38
N GLY A 92 0.15 -7.42 5.83
CA GLY A 92 -0.80 -8.49 6.14
C GLY A 92 -2.20 -8.20 5.61
N ASP A 93 -3.23 -8.54 6.38
CA ASP A 93 -4.66 -8.33 6.06
C ASP A 93 -5.10 -6.87 6.22
N SER A 94 -4.30 -5.95 5.68
CA SER A 94 -4.65 -4.55 5.71
C SER A 94 -5.74 -4.24 4.67
N PRO A 95 -6.67 -3.32 4.96
CA PRO A 95 -7.71 -2.91 4.01
C PRO A 95 -7.14 -2.47 2.65
N LEU A 96 -5.95 -1.87 2.68
CA LEU A 96 -5.24 -1.44 1.48
C LEU A 96 -4.74 -2.61 0.62
N PHE A 97 -4.24 -3.68 1.26
CA PHE A 97 -3.83 -4.88 0.55
C PHE A 97 -5.03 -5.64 -0.02
N ILE A 98 -6.08 -5.83 0.78
CA ILE A 98 -7.32 -6.48 0.36
C ILE A 98 -7.91 -5.78 -0.87
N ALA A 99 -8.08 -4.46 -0.80
CA ALA A 99 -8.63 -3.68 -1.90
C ALA A 99 -7.71 -3.69 -3.14
N ALA A 100 -6.38 -3.75 -2.95
CA ALA A 100 -5.44 -3.84 -4.09
C ALA A 100 -5.54 -5.19 -4.81
N VAL A 101 -5.64 -6.30 -4.06
CA VAL A 101 -5.85 -7.63 -4.62
C VAL A 101 -7.21 -7.71 -5.32
N ALA A 102 -8.26 -7.19 -4.69
CA ALA A 102 -9.61 -7.11 -5.26
C ALA A 102 -9.61 -6.36 -6.60
N GLN A 103 -8.96 -5.18 -6.63
CA GLN A 103 -8.84 -4.37 -7.84
C GLN A 103 -8.08 -5.10 -8.95
N CYS A 104 -6.98 -5.78 -8.65
CA CYS A 104 -6.19 -6.52 -9.65
C CYS A 104 -6.90 -7.79 -10.15
N ALA A 105 -7.60 -8.50 -9.27
CA ALA A 105 -8.30 -9.75 -9.59
C ALA A 105 -9.69 -9.53 -10.21
N GLY A 106 -10.19 -8.28 -10.22
CA GLY A 106 -11.56 -7.96 -10.63
C GLY A 106 -12.60 -8.60 -9.72
N MET A 107 -12.36 -8.56 -8.40
CA MET A 107 -13.18 -9.18 -7.36
C MET A 107 -13.69 -8.13 -6.38
N ASP A 108 -14.70 -8.48 -5.61
CA ASP A 108 -15.20 -7.67 -4.50
C ASP A 108 -14.25 -7.77 -3.30
N SER A 109 -14.00 -6.65 -2.61
CA SER A 109 -13.07 -6.61 -1.47
C SER A 109 -13.54 -7.43 -0.28
N GLU A 110 -14.85 -7.50 -0.01
CA GLU A 110 -15.40 -8.34 1.08
C GLU A 110 -15.15 -9.82 0.79
N LEU A 111 -15.23 -10.22 -0.48
CA LEU A 111 -14.94 -11.60 -0.89
C LEU A 111 -13.44 -11.93 -0.77
N VAL A 112 -12.57 -10.99 -1.11
CA VAL A 112 -11.11 -11.14 -0.93
C VAL A 112 -10.77 -11.25 0.55
N GLU A 113 -11.33 -10.37 1.39
CA GLU A 113 -11.16 -10.41 2.85
C GLU A 113 -11.55 -11.77 3.43
N ALA A 114 -12.74 -12.28 3.08
CA ALA A 114 -13.22 -13.59 3.53
C ALA A 114 -12.31 -14.75 3.09
N PHE A 115 -11.63 -14.66 1.95
CA PHE A 115 -10.66 -15.67 1.52
C PHE A 115 -9.32 -15.59 2.26
N LEU A 116 -8.98 -14.41 2.78
CA LEU A 116 -7.73 -14.17 3.50
C LEU A 116 -7.87 -14.37 5.01
N GLU A 117 -9.07 -14.27 5.59
CA GLU A 117 -9.33 -14.54 7.02
C GLU A 117 -8.83 -15.91 7.50
N ASP A 118 -8.73 -16.90 6.61
CA ASP A 118 -8.17 -18.23 6.91
C ASP A 118 -6.62 -18.30 6.77
N ASP A 119 -5.93 -17.16 6.71
CA ASP A 119 -4.47 -17.02 6.49
C ASP A 119 -3.96 -17.79 5.25
N SER A 120 -4.84 -17.96 4.27
CA SER A 120 -4.59 -18.90 3.18
C SER A 120 -3.79 -18.23 2.06
N VAL A 121 -2.46 -18.29 2.17
CA VAL A 121 -1.54 -17.95 1.06
C VAL A 121 -1.93 -18.68 -0.24
N VAL A 122 -2.52 -19.87 -0.13
CA VAL A 122 -3.06 -20.64 -1.25
C VAL A 122 -4.25 -19.94 -1.90
N ALA A 123 -5.15 -19.35 -1.11
CA ALA A 123 -6.26 -18.55 -1.64
C ALA A 123 -5.75 -17.30 -2.35
N LEU A 124 -4.78 -16.59 -1.75
CA LEU A 124 -4.10 -15.46 -2.37
C LEU A 124 -3.47 -15.83 -3.72
N GLU A 125 -2.71 -16.93 -3.76
CA GLU A 125 -2.07 -17.41 -4.99
C GLU A 125 -3.12 -17.67 -6.09
N ARG A 126 -4.24 -18.33 -5.75
CA ARG A 126 -5.34 -18.59 -6.69
C ARG A 126 -5.98 -17.30 -7.21
N MET A 127 -6.14 -16.29 -6.37
CA MET A 127 -6.65 -14.98 -6.79
C MET A 127 -5.66 -14.30 -7.75
N LEU A 128 -4.37 -14.31 -7.42
CA LEU A 128 -3.33 -13.70 -8.25
C LEU A 128 -3.15 -14.40 -9.60
N LEU A 129 -3.48 -15.70 -9.73
CA LEU A 129 -3.50 -16.41 -11.02
C LEU A 129 -4.52 -15.84 -12.02
N ARG A 130 -5.50 -15.05 -11.56
CA ARG A 130 -6.49 -14.39 -12.41
C ARG A 130 -6.01 -13.03 -12.93
N THR A 131 -4.84 -12.58 -12.51
CA THR A 131 -4.23 -11.30 -12.90
C THR A 131 -3.23 -11.49 -14.05
N ASP A 132 -2.82 -10.38 -14.66
CA ASP A 132 -1.76 -10.33 -15.66
C ASP A 132 -0.34 -10.27 -15.07
N LEU A 133 -0.21 -10.29 -13.74
CA LEU A 133 1.09 -10.25 -13.05
C LEU A 133 1.96 -11.44 -13.44
N VAL A 134 3.25 -11.19 -13.71
CA VAL A 134 4.20 -12.27 -14.03
C VAL A 134 4.42 -13.21 -12.83
N PRO A 135 4.77 -14.49 -13.07
CA PRO A 135 4.92 -15.48 -11.98
C PRO A 135 5.85 -15.04 -10.84
N ALA A 136 6.96 -14.37 -11.15
CA ALA A 136 7.90 -13.88 -10.15
C ALA A 136 7.28 -12.84 -9.20
N LEU A 137 6.44 -11.94 -9.72
CA LEU A 137 5.75 -10.94 -8.90
C LEU A 137 4.70 -11.60 -8.00
N ARG A 138 3.94 -12.57 -8.53
CA ARG A 138 2.96 -13.30 -7.71
C ARG A 138 3.63 -14.02 -6.54
N ALA A 139 4.75 -14.71 -6.80
CA ALA A 139 5.53 -15.35 -5.74
C ALA A 139 6.05 -14.35 -4.70
N ALA A 140 6.53 -13.17 -5.15
CA ALA A 140 6.99 -12.13 -4.25
C ALA A 140 5.85 -11.57 -3.36
N ILE A 141 4.65 -11.38 -3.92
CA ILE A 141 3.46 -10.95 -3.16
C ILE A 141 3.08 -12.00 -2.11
N CYS A 142 3.00 -13.28 -2.51
CA CYS A 142 2.68 -14.37 -1.58
C CYS A 142 3.70 -14.47 -0.43
N ASN A 143 5.01 -14.40 -0.74
CA ASN A 143 6.06 -14.43 0.27
C ASN A 143 6.01 -13.23 1.22
N ALA A 144 5.72 -12.04 0.69
CA ALA A 144 5.58 -10.82 1.49
C ALA A 144 4.40 -10.91 2.46
N TYR A 145 3.25 -11.40 1.96
CA TYR A 145 2.05 -11.62 2.77
C TYR A 145 2.28 -12.68 3.85
N GLU A 146 2.83 -13.84 3.49
CA GLU A 146 3.14 -14.91 4.45
C GLU A 146 4.13 -14.45 5.54
N GLY A 147 5.11 -13.62 5.18
CA GLY A 147 6.02 -13.02 6.13
C GLY A 147 5.33 -12.10 7.13
N ALA A 148 4.35 -11.31 6.67
CA ALA A 148 3.60 -10.38 7.50
C ALA A 148 2.61 -11.06 8.45
N THR A 149 1.89 -12.08 7.98
CA THR A 149 0.93 -12.83 8.82
C THR A 149 1.65 -13.62 9.90
N ARG A 150 2.78 -14.29 9.58
CA ARG A 150 3.61 -14.99 10.59
C ARG A 150 4.21 -14.07 11.64
N ALA A 151 4.52 -12.82 11.31
CA ALA A 151 5.06 -11.85 12.27
C ALA A 151 4.00 -11.34 13.26
N SER A 152 2.71 -11.56 12.96
CA SER A 152 1.57 -11.05 13.72
C SER A 152 0.89 -12.10 14.61
N ALA A 153 1.24 -13.38 14.44
CA ALA A 153 0.78 -14.52 15.24
C ALA A 153 1.66 -14.79 16.47
#